data_AF-A0AAV1LA43-F1
#
_entry.id   AF-A0AAV1LA43-F1
#
_cell.length_a   1.000
_cell.length_b   1.000
_cell.length_c   1.000
_cell.angle_alpha   90.00
_cell.angle_beta   90.00
_cell.angle_gamma   90.00
#
_symmetry.space_group_name_H-M   'P 1'
#
loop_
_entity.id
_entity.type
_entity.pdbx_description
1 polymer ?
#
loop_
_entity_poly.entity_id
_entity_poly.type
_entity_poly.pdbx_seq_one_letter_code
_entity_poly.pdbx_strand_id
1 'polypeptide(L)'
;MDSNSQIHLRILEQRGHEISKADLNKGKTEETEQMMTDEEIFEEVKEEESLTEILGPPNTTAKIKPDTAFNCINTCITWAEENGVSAKDVIVLRNIREKVFKQKLQVAKKADLN
;
A
#
# COMPACT_ATOMS: atom_id res chain seq x y z
N MET A 1 13.38 31.13 -18.60
CA MET A 1 12.20 30.25 -18.65
C MET A 1 12.40 29.33 -19.83
N ASP A 2 12.82 28.10 -19.55
CA ASP A 2 13.05 27.06 -20.54
C ASP A 2 11.72 26.50 -21.07
N SER A 3 11.75 25.91 -22.27
CA SER A 3 10.58 25.36 -22.94
C SER A 3 9.99 24.15 -22.21
N ASN A 4 10.76 23.45 -21.37
CA ASN A 4 10.29 22.27 -20.62
C ASN A 4 9.38 22.69 -19.47
N SER A 5 9.70 23.78 -18.79
CA SER A 5 8.85 24.39 -17.76
C SER A 5 7.47 24.80 -18.29
N GLN A 6 7.38 25.21 -19.56
CA GLN A 6 6.10 25.57 -20.19
C GLN A 6 5.23 24.36 -20.54
N ILE A 7 5.84 23.22 -20.87
CA ILE A 7 5.12 21.98 -21.19
C ILE A 7 4.49 21.39 -19.92
N HIS A 8 5.23 21.35 -18.81
CA HIS A 8 4.72 20.86 -17.54
C HIS A 8 3.51 21.65 -17.03
N LEU A 9 3.56 22.99 -17.11
CA LEU A 9 2.44 23.85 -16.74
C LEU A 9 1.19 23.55 -17.56
N ARG A 10 1.34 23.37 -18.88
CA ARG A 10 0.23 23.07 -19.79
C ARG A 10 -0.42 21.71 -19.51
N ILE A 11 0.37 20.71 -19.11
CA ILE A 11 -0.14 19.37 -18.75
C ILE A 11 -0.95 19.42 -17.45
N LEU A 12 -0.53 20.24 -16.49
CA LEU A 12 -1.21 20.38 -15.19
C LEU A 12 -2.51 21.18 -15.32
N GLU A 13 -2.54 22.23 -16.14
CA GLU A 13 -3.77 22.97 -16.49
C GLU A 13 -4.80 22.09 -17.21
N GLN A 14 -4.37 21.25 -18.16
CA GLN A 14 -5.26 20.33 -18.86
C GLN A 14 -5.89 19.25 -17.95
N ARG A 15 -5.29 19.00 -16.79
CA ARG A 15 -5.78 18.05 -15.78
C ARG A 15 -6.65 18.69 -14.70
N GLY A 16 -7.05 19.96 -14.88
CA GLY A 16 -7.93 20.67 -13.95
C GLY A 16 -7.27 21.03 -12.61
N HIS A 17 -5.94 20.97 -12.52
CA HIS A 17 -5.19 21.43 -11.37
C HIS A 17 -4.73 22.87 -11.59
N GLU A 18 -5.47 23.83 -11.02
CA GLU A 18 -5.07 25.22 -10.96
C GLU A 18 -3.91 25.38 -9.97
N ILE A 19 -2.68 25.18 -10.42
CA ILE A 19 -1.49 25.43 -9.60
C ILE A 19 -1.10 26.89 -9.82
N SER A 20 -1.22 27.72 -8.77
CA SER A 20 -0.80 29.11 -8.82
C SER A 20 0.72 29.19 -8.93
N LYS A 21 1.25 30.15 -9.69
CA LYS A 21 2.70 30.43 -9.75
C LYS A 21 3.32 30.72 -8.37
N ALA A 22 2.49 31.07 -7.38
CA ALA A 22 2.92 31.26 -5.99
C ALA A 22 3.27 29.94 -5.29
N ASP A 23 2.63 28.82 -5.66
CA ASP A 23 2.84 27.50 -5.04
C ASP A 23 4.16 26.85 -5.49
N LEU A 24 4.60 27.16 -6.71
CA LEU A 24 5.91 26.75 -7.24
C LEU A 24 7.10 27.40 -6.49
N ASN A 25 6.88 28.53 -5.82
CA ASN A 25 7.93 29.22 -5.06
C ASN A 25 7.97 28.83 -3.59
N LYS A 26 7.03 28.02 -3.09
CA LYS A 26 7.00 27.57 -1.70
C LYS A 26 7.93 26.39 -1.40
N GLY A 27 8.46 25.72 -2.42
CA GLY A 27 9.43 24.61 -2.27
C GLY A 27 10.89 25.05 -2.24
N LYS A 28 11.17 26.36 -2.20
CA LYS A 28 12.54 26.90 -2.18
C LYS A 28 13.04 27.19 -0.76
N THR A 29 12.69 26.32 0.18
CA THR A 29 13.34 26.25 1.49
C THR A 29 14.35 25.11 1.47
N GLU A 30 15.57 25.50 1.78
CA GLU A 30 16.80 24.73 1.81
C GLU A 30 16.69 23.52 2.75
N GLU A 31 16.38 22.35 2.20
CA GLU A 31 16.86 21.08 2.73
C GLU A 31 17.52 20.39 1.54
N THR A 32 18.85 20.51 1.46
CA THR A 32 19.69 19.64 0.64
C THR A 32 19.65 18.23 1.23
N GLU A 33 18.52 17.55 1.09
CA GLU A 33 18.55 16.11 0.95
C GLU A 33 19.20 15.85 -0.40
N GLN A 34 20.42 15.32 -0.35
CA GLN A 34 21.18 14.96 -1.53
C GLN A 34 20.33 13.94 -2.30
N MET A 35 19.71 14.36 -3.41
CA MET A 35 18.92 13.46 -4.24
C MET A 35 19.83 12.33 -4.70
N MET A 36 19.48 11.09 -4.34
CA MET A 36 20.20 9.91 -4.80
C MET A 36 20.24 9.89 -6.33
N THR A 37 21.41 9.57 -6.88
CA THR A 37 21.56 9.35 -8.31
C THR A 37 20.92 8.03 -8.73
N ASP A 38 20.61 7.90 -10.02
CA ASP A 38 20.02 6.67 -10.56
C ASP A 38 20.88 5.44 -10.24
N GLU A 39 22.21 5.58 -10.26
CA GLU A 39 23.15 4.53 -9.87
C GLU A 39 23.07 4.15 -8.39
N GLU A 40 22.89 5.13 -7.49
CA GLU A 40 22.70 4.89 -6.06
C GLU A 40 21.36 4.19 -5.78
N ILE A 41 20.31 4.52 -6.54
CA ILE A 41 19.02 3.83 -6.49
C ILE A 41 19.18 2.36 -6.89
N PHE A 42 19.94 2.05 -7.96
CA PHE A 42 20.12 0.67 -8.41
C PHE A 42 20.90 -0.19 -7.40
N GLU A 43 21.92 0.35 -6.75
CA GLU A 43 22.66 -0.39 -5.73
C GLU A 43 21.83 -0.59 -4.45
N GLU A 44 21.02 0.40 -4.04
CA GLU A 44 20.13 0.25 -2.87
C GLU A 44 19.01 -0.78 -3.12
N VAL A 45 18.42 -0.79 -4.31
CA VAL A 45 17.43 -1.81 -4.72
C VAL A 45 18.04 -3.22 -4.71
N LYS A 46 19.31 -3.34 -5.09
CA LYS A 46 20.03 -4.61 -5.12
C LYS A 46 20.42 -5.11 -3.73
N GLU A 47 20.68 -4.21 -2.79
CA GLU A 47 20.88 -4.54 -1.37
C GLU A 47 19.57 -4.99 -0.70
N GLU A 48 18.42 -4.40 -1.03
CA GLU A 48 17.11 -4.84 -0.52
C GLU A 48 16.74 -6.25 -0.98
N GLU A 49 17.01 -6.63 -2.24
CA GLU A 49 16.80 -8.00 -2.73
C GLU A 49 17.77 -9.03 -2.08
N SER A 50 18.89 -8.55 -1.52
CA SER A 50 19.88 -9.40 -0.83
C SER A 50 19.53 -9.70 0.63
N LEU A 51 18.49 -9.06 1.18
CA LEU A 51 17.84 -9.53 2.38
C LEU A 51 17.17 -10.86 2.02
N THR A 52 17.95 -11.93 2.07
CA THR A 52 17.43 -13.29 2.24
C THR A 52 16.36 -13.19 3.30
N GLU A 53 15.11 -13.19 2.83
CA GLU A 53 13.93 -13.32 3.63
C GLU A 53 14.24 -14.50 4.53
N ILE A 54 14.56 -14.21 5.80
CA ILE A 54 14.71 -15.26 6.79
C ILE A 54 13.29 -15.76 6.92
N LEU A 55 12.96 -16.75 6.08
CA LEU A 55 11.89 -17.73 6.26
C LEU A 55 12.27 -18.53 7.51
N GLY A 56 12.32 -17.80 8.62
CA GLY A 56 12.31 -18.38 9.94
C GLY A 56 11.04 -19.23 9.99
N PRO A 57 11.10 -20.38 10.65
CA PRO A 57 9.92 -21.22 10.80
C PRO A 57 8.77 -20.36 11.37
N PRO A 58 7.49 -20.64 11.01
CA PRO A 58 6.34 -19.84 11.39
C PRO A 58 6.09 -19.95 12.90
N ASN A 59 6.91 -19.25 13.70
CA ASN A 59 7.04 -19.50 15.13
C ASN A 59 6.32 -18.47 16.00
N THR A 60 5.77 -17.43 15.41
CA THR A 60 5.02 -16.41 16.13
C THR A 60 3.59 -16.41 15.62
N THR A 61 2.76 -17.27 16.21
CA THR A 61 1.30 -17.16 16.09
C THR A 61 0.85 -15.89 16.81
N ALA A 62 1.08 -14.74 16.19
CA ALA A 62 0.58 -13.47 16.68
C ALA A 62 -0.95 -13.54 16.67
N LYS A 63 -1.58 -13.37 17.83
CA LYS A 63 -3.04 -13.32 17.93
C LYS A 63 -3.49 -11.98 17.37
N ILE A 64 -4.10 -12.02 16.19
CA ILE A 64 -4.67 -10.83 15.54
C ILE A 64 -6.12 -10.67 16.03
N LYS A 65 -6.55 -9.43 16.27
CA LYS A 65 -7.98 -9.15 16.56
C LYS A 65 -8.83 -9.56 15.35
N PRO A 66 -10.02 -10.16 15.56
CA PRO A 66 -10.89 -10.58 14.47
C PRO A 66 -11.23 -9.46 13.47
N ASP A 67 -11.41 -8.23 13.96
CA ASP A 67 -11.69 -7.05 13.12
C ASP A 67 -10.52 -6.68 12.22
N THR A 68 -9.31 -6.71 12.76
CA THR A 68 -8.08 -6.45 12.00
C THR A 68 -7.93 -7.50 10.91
N ALA A 69 -8.11 -8.79 11.23
CA ALA A 69 -8.06 -9.86 10.24
C ALA A 69 -9.12 -9.69 9.14
N PHE A 70 -10.34 -9.32 9.51
CA PHE A 70 -11.43 -9.09 8.55
C PHE A 70 -11.12 -7.95 7.58
N ASN A 71 -10.58 -6.84 8.10
CA ASN A 71 -10.21 -5.68 7.28
C ASN A 71 -9.06 -6.02 6.32
N CYS A 72 -8.00 -6.69 6.81
CA CYS A 72 -6.89 -7.12 5.95
C CYS A 72 -7.38 -8.01 4.79
N ILE A 73 -8.28 -8.95 5.07
CA ILE A 73 -8.82 -9.82 4.02
C ILE A 73 -9.65 -9.03 2.99
N ASN A 74 -10.43 -8.03 3.42
CA ASN A 74 -11.14 -7.17 2.46
C ASN A 74 -10.17 -6.40 1.56
N THR A 75 -9.10 -5.84 2.13
CA THR A 75 -8.05 -5.17 1.34
C THR A 75 -7.43 -6.13 0.32
N CYS A 76 -7.12 -7.38 0.71
CA CYS A 76 -6.59 -8.38 -0.22
C CYS A 76 -7.59 -8.71 -1.34
N ILE A 77 -8.89 -8.79 -1.05
CA ILE A 77 -9.93 -9.03 -2.06
C ILE A 77 -9.98 -7.86 -3.05
N THR A 78 -10.04 -6.62 -2.57
CA THR A 78 -10.07 -5.43 -3.44
C THR A 78 -8.84 -5.38 -4.33
N TRP A 79 -7.65 -5.55 -3.75
CA TRP A 79 -6.41 -5.59 -4.53
C TRP A 79 -6.42 -6.70 -5.59
N ALA A 80 -6.88 -7.91 -5.22
CA ALA A 80 -6.95 -9.02 -6.16
C ALA A 80 -7.91 -8.76 -7.33
N GLU A 81 -9.06 -8.13 -7.05
CA GLU A 81 -10.03 -7.72 -8.07
C GLU A 81 -9.47 -6.64 -9.01
N GLU A 82 -8.77 -5.64 -8.46
CA GLU A 82 -8.14 -4.56 -9.22
C GLU A 82 -6.97 -5.03 -10.10
N ASN A 83 -6.24 -6.05 -9.66
CA ASN A 83 -5.06 -6.57 -10.36
C ASN A 83 -5.37 -7.76 -11.29
N GLY A 84 -6.65 -8.08 -11.50
CA GLY A 84 -7.06 -9.14 -12.43
C GLY A 84 -6.64 -10.54 -11.99
N VAL A 85 -6.51 -10.77 -10.68
CA VAL A 85 -6.24 -12.10 -10.11
C VAL A 85 -7.37 -13.06 -10.50
N SER A 86 -7.04 -14.36 -10.61
CA SER A 86 -8.00 -15.36 -11.05
C SER A 86 -9.26 -15.38 -10.17
N ALA A 87 -10.43 -15.55 -10.80
CA ALA A 87 -11.69 -15.61 -10.07
C ALA A 87 -11.72 -16.75 -9.04
N LYS A 88 -10.97 -17.84 -9.27
CA LYS A 88 -10.84 -18.95 -8.32
C LYS A 88 -10.16 -18.48 -7.03
N ASP A 89 -9.11 -17.70 -7.12
CA ASP A 89 -8.36 -17.21 -5.96
C ASP A 89 -9.16 -16.15 -5.20
N VAL A 90 -9.87 -15.27 -5.92
CA VAL A 90 -10.79 -14.29 -5.29
C VAL A 90 -11.90 -15.01 -4.51
N ILE A 91 -12.44 -16.12 -5.03
CA ILE A 91 -13.42 -16.96 -4.31
C ILE A 91 -12.80 -17.55 -3.04
N VAL A 92 -11.55 -18.04 -3.09
CA VAL A 92 -10.84 -18.53 -1.91
C VAL A 92 -10.73 -17.45 -0.84
N LEU A 93 -10.32 -16.23 -1.21
CA LEU A 93 -10.24 -15.09 -0.28
C LEU A 93 -11.61 -14.76 0.36
N ARG A 94 -12.68 -14.75 -0.45
CA ARG A 94 -14.06 -14.54 0.07
C ARG A 94 -14.48 -15.64 1.04
N ASN A 95 -14.13 -16.89 0.79
CA ASN A 95 -14.40 -18.00 1.70
C ASN A 95 -13.63 -17.88 3.02
N ILE A 96 -12.38 -17.40 2.97
CA ILE A 96 -11.59 -17.12 4.18
C ILE A 96 -12.25 -15.99 4.99
N ARG A 97 -12.68 -14.91 4.33
CA ARG A 97 -13.41 -13.81 4.98
C ARG A 97 -14.65 -14.32 5.72
N GLU A 98 -15.45 -15.18 5.09
CA GLU A 98 -16.65 -15.75 5.71
C GLU A 98 -16.32 -16.57 6.97
N LYS A 99 -15.23 -17.34 6.95
CA LYS A 99 -14.76 -18.10 8.11
C LYS A 99 -14.35 -17.17 9.26
N VAL A 100 -13.63 -16.09 8.97
CA VAL A 100 -13.24 -15.08 9.98
C VAL A 100 -14.46 -14.40 10.59
N PHE A 101 -15.46 -14.06 9.76
CA PHE A 101 -16.71 -13.49 10.24
C PHE A 101 -17.46 -14.45 11.18
N LYS A 102 -17.56 -15.73 10.82
CA LYS A 102 -18.16 -16.75 11.69
C LYS A 102 -17.42 -16.90 13.01
N GLN A 103 -16.09 -16.87 13.00
CA GLN A 103 -15.28 -16.90 14.22
C GLN A 103 -15.56 -15.69 15.11
N LYS A 104 -15.61 -14.48 14.54
CA LYS A 104 -15.96 -13.25 15.26
C LYS A 104 -17.32 -13.39 15.99
N LEU A 105 -18.34 -13.91 15.30
CA LEU A 105 -19.65 -14.16 15.89
C LEU A 105 -19.63 -15.17 17.04
N GLN A 106 -18.85 -16.25 16.92
CA GLN A 106 -18.72 -17.23 17.99
C GLN A 106 -18.01 -16.66 19.22
N VAL A 107 -16.99 -15.81 19.01
CA VAL A 107 -16.29 -15.13 20.11
C VAL A 107 -17.23 -14.14 20.81
N ALA A 108 -18.00 -13.36 20.07
CA ALA A 108 -18.98 -12.42 20.63
C ALA A 108 -20.04 -13.15 21.48
N LYS A 109 -20.62 -14.24 20.96
CA LYS A 109 -21.60 -15.05 21.72
C LYS A 109 -21.04 -15.64 23.01
N LYS A 110 -19.75 -15.97 23.06
CA LYS A 110 -19.10 -16.46 24.29
C LYS A 110 -18.85 -15.35 25.31
N ALA A 111 -18.67 -14.11 24.86
CA ALA A 111 -18.50 -12.96 25.74
C ALA A 111 -19.81 -12.54 26.42
N ASP A 112 -20.95 -12.69 25.74
CA ASP A 112 -22.29 -12.37 26.29
C ASP A 112 -22.82 -13.39 27.30
N LEU A 113 -22.13 -14.53 27.49
CA LEU A 113 -22.52 -15.63 28.39
C LEU A 113 -21.74 -15.63 29.73
N ASN A 114 -20.85 -14.66 29.95
CA ASN A 114 -20.08 -14.47 31.18
C ASN A 114 -20.43 -13.14 31.84
#